data_AF-A0A133Q504-F1
#
_entry.id   AF-A0A133Q504-F1
#
_cell.length_a   1.000
_cell.length_b   1.000
_cell.length_c   1.000
_cell.angle_alpha   90.00
_cell.angle_beta   90.00
_cell.angle_gamma   90.00
#
_symmetry.space_group_name_H-M   'P 1'
#
loop_
_entity.id
_entity.type
_entity.pdbx_description
1 polymer ?
#
loop_
_entity_poly.entity_id
_entity_poly.type
_entity_poly.pdbx_seq_one_letter_code
_entity_poly.pdbx_strand_id
1 'polypeptide(L)'
;MKILAYIGFFIFSVSWSIVTTALLPAESVDGRKKDDTKYDERQRRMFLEIFARTFVWIVYIMLSSVFLRLFGIYKKVSESLFIFKDYPELLYILLGLLFLVMNYFSVKKKYTT
;
A
#
# COMPACT_ATOMS: atom_id res chain seq x y z
N MET A 1 18.79 20.65 12.30
CA MET A 1 18.10 20.19 11.08
C MET A 1 17.82 18.68 11.07
N LYS A 2 18.78 17.79 11.38
CA LYS A 2 18.52 16.33 11.43
C LYS A 2 17.46 15.91 12.47
N ILE A 3 17.49 16.49 13.67
CA ILE A 3 16.50 16.22 14.75
C ILE A 3 15.06 16.52 14.29
N LEU A 4 14.83 17.60 13.53
CA LEU A 4 13.49 17.94 13.03
C LEU A 4 12.95 16.89 12.06
N ALA A 5 13.82 16.29 11.23
CA ALA A 5 13.42 15.20 10.34
C ALA A 5 13.03 13.93 11.12
N TYR A 6 13.78 13.59 12.17
CA TYR A 6 13.43 12.46 13.04
C TYR A 6 12.13 12.68 13.80
N ILE A 7 11.90 13.89 14.32
CA ILE A 7 10.65 14.27 14.97
C ILE A 7 9.49 14.17 13.97
N GLY A 8 9.67 14.68 12.74
CA GLY A 8 8.68 14.56 11.68
C GLY A 8 8.34 13.11 11.34
N PHE A 9 9.35 12.24 11.20
CA PHE A 9 9.15 10.81 10.96
C PHE A 9 8.42 10.12 12.12
N PHE A 10 8.74 10.48 13.36
CA PHE A 10 8.09 9.95 14.55
C PHE A 10 6.61 10.36 14.61
N ILE A 11 6.30 11.63 14.40
CA ILE A 11 4.92 12.14 14.35
C ILE A 11 4.14 11.44 13.24
N PHE A 12 4.74 11.28 12.06
CA PHE A 12 4.13 10.55 10.95
C PHE A 12 3.85 9.10 11.32
N SER A 13 4.80 8.39 11.94
CA SER A 13 4.64 6.99 12.35
C SER A 13 3.50 6.82 13.36
N VAL A 14 3.42 7.69 14.38
CA VAL A 14 2.34 7.65 15.37
C VAL A 14 0.99 7.97 14.73
N SER A 15 0.93 9.03 13.92
CA SER A 15 -0.31 9.44 13.23
C SER A 15 -0.80 8.35 12.28
N TRP A 16 0.11 7.74 11.52
CA TRP A 16 -0.19 6.66 10.61
C TRP A 16 -0.66 5.40 11.33
N SER A 17 -0.07 5.09 12.49
CA SER A 17 -0.53 3.99 13.34
C SER A 17 -1.97 4.21 13.82
N ILE A 18 -2.33 5.44 14.19
CA ILE A 18 -3.71 5.76 14.62
C ILE A 18 -4.67 5.58 13.43
N VAL A 19 -4.34 6.16 12.28
CA VAL A 19 -5.16 6.07 11.06
C VAL A 19 -5.39 4.60 10.66
N THR A 20 -4.34 3.79 10.66
CA THR A 20 -4.44 2.36 10.29
C THR A 20 -5.27 1.58 11.30
N THR A 21 -5.12 1.80 12.60
CA THR A 21 -5.97 1.15 13.62
C THR A 21 -7.43 1.58 13.58
N ALA A 22 -7.74 2.79 13.11
CA ALA A 22 -9.10 3.31 13.03
C ALA A 22 -9.82 2.88 11.74
N LEU A 23 -9.09 2.77 10.63
CA LEU A 23 -9.65 2.47 9.31
C LEU A 23 -9.67 0.98 8.98
N LEU A 24 -8.77 0.20 9.57
CA LEU A 24 -8.60 -1.21 9.25
C LEU A 24 -9.22 -2.10 10.33
N PRO A 25 -9.80 -3.25 9.96
CA PRO A 25 -10.30 -4.21 10.95
C PRO A 25 -9.16 -4.73 11.82
N ALA A 26 -9.44 -5.04 13.09
CA ALA A 26 -8.42 -5.44 14.06
C ALA A 26 -7.61 -6.65 13.57
N GLU A 27 -8.21 -7.56 12.79
CA GLU A 27 -7.51 -8.71 12.19
C GLU A 27 -6.36 -8.34 11.26
N SER A 28 -6.42 -7.18 10.62
CA SER A 28 -5.35 -6.70 9.74
C SER A 28 -4.26 -5.88 10.46
N VAL A 29 -4.44 -5.56 11.76
CA VAL A 29 -3.53 -4.72 12.53
C VAL A 29 -3.02 -5.40 13.82
N ASP A 30 -3.92 -5.95 14.63
CA ASP A 30 -3.62 -6.69 15.86
C ASP A 30 -4.76 -7.65 16.25
N GLY A 31 -4.54 -8.95 16.03
CA GLY A 31 -5.55 -10.01 16.29
C GLY A 31 -5.90 -10.22 17.77
N ARG A 32 -5.25 -9.52 18.72
CA ARG A 32 -5.54 -9.61 20.15
C ARG A 32 -6.51 -8.53 20.66
N LYS A 33 -6.88 -7.54 19.84
CA LYS A 33 -7.86 -6.52 20.22
C LYS A 33 -9.27 -6.97 19.89
N LYS A 34 -10.19 -6.78 20.84
CA LYS A 34 -11.63 -6.91 20.62
C LYS A 34 -12.01 -5.92 19.51
N ASP A 35 -12.61 -6.43 18.45
CA ASP A 35 -12.93 -5.63 17.26
C ASP A 35 -14.06 -4.66 17.61
N ASP A 36 -13.70 -3.42 17.96
CA ASP A 36 -14.66 -2.33 18.20
C ASP A 36 -15.06 -1.63 16.88
N THR A 37 -14.47 -2.05 15.75
CA THR A 37 -14.91 -1.58 14.45
C THR A 37 -16.26 -2.18 14.10
N LYS A 38 -17.22 -1.36 13.67
CA LYS A 38 -18.56 -1.77 13.20
C LYS A 38 -18.54 -2.62 11.91
N TYR A 39 -17.41 -3.21 11.55
CA TYR A 39 -17.28 -3.99 10.31
C TYR A 39 -17.90 -5.37 10.50
N ASP A 40 -18.83 -5.70 9.59
CA ASP A 40 -19.39 -7.05 9.52
C ASP A 40 -18.33 -8.05 9.00
N GLU A 41 -18.49 -9.34 9.29
CA GLU A 41 -17.51 -10.38 8.95
C GLU A 41 -17.24 -10.43 7.42
N ARG A 42 -18.27 -10.14 6.62
CA ARG A 42 -18.17 -10.00 5.16
C ARG A 42 -17.28 -8.83 4.73
N GLN A 43 -17.38 -7.69 5.42
CA GLN A 43 -16.56 -6.51 5.14
C GLN A 43 -15.10 -6.74 5.56
N ARG A 44 -14.88 -7.42 6.68
CA ARG A 44 -13.53 -7.76 7.16
C ARG A 44 -12.80 -8.65 6.16
N ARG A 45 -13.46 -9.73 5.69
CA ARG A 45 -12.91 -10.60 4.62
C ARG A 45 -12.66 -9.85 3.32
N MET A 46 -13.56 -8.94 2.94
CA MET A 46 -13.38 -8.08 1.75
C MET A 46 -12.11 -7.23 1.88
N PHE A 47 -11.92 -6.52 2.99
CA PHE A 47 -10.72 -5.70 3.22
C PHE A 47 -9.45 -6.55 3.18
N LEU A 48 -9.44 -7.69 3.87
CA LEU A 48 -8.29 -8.57 3.93
C LEU A 48 -7.93 -9.11 2.53
N GLU A 49 -8.92 -9.48 1.72
CA GLU A 49 -8.72 -9.89 0.33
C GLU A 49 -8.17 -8.76 -0.55
N ILE A 50 -8.66 -7.52 -0.38
CA ILE A 50 -8.16 -6.35 -1.12
C ILE A 50 -6.71 -6.06 -0.76
N PHE A 51 -6.37 -6.05 0.54
CA PHE A 51 -5.02 -5.82 1.02
C PHE A 51 -4.06 -6.90 0.51
N ALA A 52 -4.44 -8.18 0.60
CA ALA A 52 -3.64 -9.28 0.12
C ALA A 52 -3.38 -9.19 -1.39
N ARG A 53 -4.41 -8.97 -2.22
CA ARG A 53 -4.25 -8.81 -3.67
C ARG A 53 -3.37 -7.63 -4.02
N THR A 54 -3.57 -6.50 -3.35
CA THR A 54 -2.79 -5.28 -3.58
C THR A 54 -1.32 -5.48 -3.19
N PHE A 55 -1.05 -6.16 -2.09
CA PHE A 55 0.31 -6.49 -1.65
C PHE A 55 1.03 -7.37 -2.68
N VAL A 56 0.36 -8.39 -3.22
CA VAL A 56 0.92 -9.25 -4.29
C VAL A 56 1.29 -8.42 -5.52
N TRP A 57 0.44 -7.48 -5.94
CA TRP A 57 0.74 -6.58 -7.05
C TRP A 57 1.95 -5.67 -6.76
N ILE A 58 2.05 -5.12 -5.56
CA ILE A 58 3.20 -4.29 -5.16
C ILE A 58 4.49 -5.10 -5.24
N VAL A 59 4.52 -6.32 -4.69
CA VAL A 59 5.68 -7.21 -4.76
C VAL A 59 6.05 -7.51 -6.22
N TYR A 60 5.05 -7.79 -7.07
CA TYR A 60 5.26 -8.03 -8.49
C TYR A 60 5.91 -6.84 -9.21
N ILE A 61 5.44 -5.62 -8.94
CA ILE A 61 6.01 -4.39 -9.52
C ILE A 61 7.44 -4.16 -9.04
N MET A 62 7.72 -4.38 -7.76
CA MET A 62 9.07 -4.25 -7.19
C MET A 62 10.03 -5.28 -7.80
N LEU A 63 9.61 -6.53 -7.96
CA LEU A 63 10.41 -7.55 -8.63
C LEU A 63 10.65 -7.18 -10.11
N SER A 64 9.61 -6.74 -10.80
CA SER A 64 9.70 -6.30 -12.20
C SER A 64 10.67 -5.14 -12.38
N SER A 65 10.70 -4.18 -11.44
CA SER A 65 11.64 -3.06 -11.52
C SER A 65 13.09 -3.49 -11.32
N VAL A 66 13.34 -4.48 -10.45
CA VAL A 66 14.66 -5.12 -10.32
C VAL A 66 15.06 -5.83 -11.62
N PHE A 67 14.15 -6.61 -12.23
CA PHE A 67 14.41 -7.25 -13.52
C PHE A 67 14.76 -6.21 -14.61
N LEU A 68 13.98 -5.13 -14.73
CA LEU A 68 14.26 -4.06 -15.70
C LEU A 68 15.63 -3.40 -15.49
N ARG A 69 16.10 -3.30 -14.23
CA ARG A 69 17.44 -2.81 -13.91
C ARG A 69 18.53 -3.80 -14.33
N LEU A 70 18.33 -5.10 -14.09
CA LEU A 70 19.29 -6.13 -14.48
C LEU A 70 19.51 -6.18 -16.00
N PHE A 71 18.46 -5.98 -16.79
CA PHE A 71 18.55 -5.98 -18.26
C PHE A 71 18.96 -4.63 -18.86
N GLY A 72 19.32 -3.62 -18.05
CA GLY A 72 19.75 -2.30 -18.52
C GLY A 72 18.65 -1.44 -19.16
N ILE A 73 17.41 -1.93 -19.19
CA ILE A 73 16.25 -1.23 -19.79
C ILE A 73 15.79 -0.08 -18.90
N TYR A 74 16.01 -0.20 -17.58
CA TYR A 74 15.58 0.78 -16.59
C TYR A 74 16.06 2.20 -16.91
N LYS A 75 17.32 2.36 -17.35
CA LYS A 75 17.91 3.69 -17.62
C LYS A 75 17.19 4.44 -18.74
N LYS A 76 16.80 3.71 -19.80
CA LYS A 76 16.07 4.24 -20.96
C LYS A 76 14.64 4.64 -20.61
N VAL A 77 14.00 3.91 -19.70
CA VAL A 77 12.65 4.20 -19.21
C VAL A 77 12.66 5.34 -18.19
N SER A 78 13.63 5.35 -17.26
CA SER A 78 13.72 6.36 -16.20
C SER A 78 14.03 7.77 -16.70
N GLU A 79 14.76 7.91 -17.83
CA GLU A 79 15.02 9.22 -18.43
C GLU A 79 13.77 9.85 -19.08
N SER A 80 12.80 9.03 -19.49
CA SER A 80 11.58 9.51 -20.16
C SER A 80 10.53 10.10 -19.21
N LEU A 81 10.57 9.75 -17.92
CA LEU A 81 9.59 10.16 -16.93
C LEU A 81 10.30 10.77 -15.72
N PHE A 82 10.27 12.09 -15.62
CA PHE A 82 10.94 12.91 -14.59
C PHE A 82 10.75 12.40 -13.15
N ILE A 83 9.59 11.81 -12.85
CA ILE A 83 9.23 11.26 -11.53
C ILE A 83 10.09 10.05 -11.13
N PHE A 84 10.65 9.29 -12.10
CA PHE A 84 11.42 8.07 -11.85
C PHE A 84 12.87 8.33 -11.41
N LYS A 85 13.38 9.54 -11.66
CA LYS A 85 14.80 9.85 -11.44
C LYS A 85 15.10 10.19 -9.99
N ASP A 86 14.26 11.05 -9.38
CA ASP A 86 14.55 11.62 -8.06
C ASP A 86 13.85 10.88 -6.92
N TYR A 87 12.65 10.32 -7.14
CA TYR A 87 11.84 9.65 -6.11
C TYR A 87 11.10 8.42 -6.65
N PRO A 88 11.80 7.34 -7.02
CA PRO A 88 11.18 6.12 -7.55
C PRO A 88 10.20 5.47 -6.55
N GLU A 89 10.32 5.74 -5.25
CA GLU A 89 9.44 5.23 -4.19
C GLU A 89 8.01 5.78 -4.30
N LEU A 90 7.87 7.06 -4.68
CA LEU A 90 6.55 7.69 -4.86
C LEU A 90 5.74 6.98 -5.94
N LEU A 91 6.41 6.45 -6.96
CA LEU A 91 5.75 5.69 -8.01
C LEU A 91 5.18 4.37 -7.49
N TYR A 92 5.92 3.64 -6.66
CA TYR A 92 5.39 2.40 -6.07
C TYR A 92 4.19 2.68 -5.16
N ILE A 93 4.20 3.79 -4.43
CA ILE A 93 3.05 4.23 -3.61
C ILE A 93 1.86 4.57 -4.51
N LEU A 94 2.07 5.32 -5.58
CA LEU A 94 1.01 5.75 -6.50
C LEU A 94 0.40 4.56 -7.25
N LEU A 95 1.23 3.65 -7.75
CA LEU A 95 0.77 2.39 -8.34
C LEU A 95 0.04 1.53 -7.30
N GLY A 96 0.60 1.41 -6.09
CA GLY A 96 -0.04 0.69 -4.98
C GLY A 96 -1.45 1.21 -4.67
N LEU A 97 -1.63 2.53 -4.61
CA LEU A 97 -2.94 3.16 -4.42
C LEU A 97 -3.89 2.86 -5.59
N LEU A 98 -3.41 2.95 -6.83
CA LEU A 98 -4.21 2.62 -8.02
C LEU A 98 -4.68 1.16 -7.96
N PHE A 99 -3.78 0.22 -7.66
CA PHE A 99 -4.12 -1.20 -7.50
C PHE A 99 -5.07 -1.43 -6.33
N LEU A 100 -4.93 -0.71 -5.22
CA LEU A 100 -5.84 -0.78 -4.08
C LEU A 100 -7.26 -0.43 -4.51
N VAL A 101 -7.43 0.68 -5.23
CA VAL A 101 -8.73 1.13 -5.76
C VAL A 101 -9.30 0.11 -6.74
N MET A 102 -8.52 -0.39 -7.69
CA MET A 102 -8.98 -1.42 -8.64
C MET A 102 -9.40 -2.71 -7.94
N ASN A 103 -8.59 -3.19 -6.99
CA ASN A 103 -8.90 -4.38 -6.21
C ASN A 103 -10.14 -4.15 -5.33
N TYR A 104 -10.31 -2.96 -4.76
CA TYR A 104 -11.52 -2.61 -4.03
C TYR A 104 -12.77 -2.78 -4.90
N PHE A 105 -12.79 -2.24 -6.12
CA PHE A 105 -13.93 -2.43 -7.02
C PHE A 105 -14.13 -3.89 -7.44
N SER A 106 -13.05 -4.60 -7.76
CA SER A 106 -13.11 -6.01 -8.17
C SER A 106 -13.66 -6.92 -7.07
N VAL A 107 -13.14 -6.77 -5.85
CA VAL A 107 -13.55 -7.55 -4.69
C VAL A 107 -14.94 -7.12 -4.23
N LYS A 108 -15.26 -5.81 -4.21
CA LYS A 108 -16.60 -5.33 -3.89
C LYS A 108 -17.67 -5.98 -4.78
N LYS A 109 -17.42 -6.09 -6.08
CA LYS A 109 -18.34 -6.78 -7.02
C LYS A 109 -18.58 -8.23 -6.60
N LYS A 110 -17.54 -8.96 -6.20
CA LYS A 110 -17.60 -10.37 -5.76
C LYS A 110 -18.45 -10.58 -4.50
N TYR A 111 -18.44 -9.64 -3.55
CA TYR A 111 -19.22 -9.73 -2.31
C TYR A 111 -20.51 -8.88 -2.33
N THR A 112 -20.91 -8.31 -3.47
CA THR A 112 -22.23 -7.64 -3.60
C THR A 112 -23.18 -8.44 -4.50
N THR A 113 -22.65 -9.42 -5.23
CA THR A 113 -23.44 -10.47 -5.91
C THR A 113 -23.82 -11.54 -4.89
#